data_AF-A0A2V8E7N4-F1
#
_entry.id   AF-A0A2V8E7N4-F1
#
_cell.length_a   1.000
_cell.length_b   1.000
_cell.length_c   1.000
_cell.angle_alpha   90.00
_cell.angle_beta   90.00
_cell.angle_gamma   90.00
#
_symmetry.space_group_name_H-M   'P 1'
#
loop_
_entity.id
_entity.type
_entity.pdbx_description
1 polymer ?
#
loop_
_entity_poly.entity_id
_entity_poly.type
_entity_poly.pdbx_seq_one_letter_code
_entity_poly.pdbx_strand_id
1 'polypeptide(L)'
;MSRRTLYLRVAVVAVAVFVAASLTGLRAGQVANGAVSIDNDDVGGVVTGPRGPEAGVWVIAETRELPTRLIKVVVTDDQGRYLIPDLPKANYDVWVRGYGLVDSAKVKTAPGKILNLTAVAAPNPKAAANYYPALYWFSLLQVPPKSDFPGTGPAPRGNGISPTMKSQGEWIRNVVNTDGCTGCHQLGNKATREIPKALGTFETSEAAWDRRIQSGQAGAGMNTRFTQVGRQRALSMFADWTDRIAAGELPAVTPPRPQGKERNVVVTLWDWADPKAYGHDEIVTDKRNPTVNANGPIYGALEASAEYMPVIDPIRNTATQVKLQVRDPKTPSEADTPPAQPSPYWGDEVIWTSQSNAHSFAMDKQARVWIAARVRPNETSAFCRQGSSHPS
;
A
#
# COMPACT_ATOMS: atom_id res chain seq x y z
N MET A 1 -10.67 53.48 -60.35
CA MET A 1 -10.87 52.72 -59.10
C MET A 1 -11.05 53.74 -57.97
N SER A 2 -12.21 53.78 -57.29
CA SER A 2 -12.48 54.86 -56.33
C SER A 2 -11.56 54.74 -55.11
N ARG A 3 -11.20 55.87 -54.47
CA ARG A 3 -10.38 55.88 -53.23
C ARG A 3 -10.92 54.90 -52.19
N ARG A 4 -12.24 54.74 -52.09
CA ARG A 4 -12.93 53.77 -51.22
C ARG A 4 -12.54 52.32 -51.50
N THR A 5 -12.43 51.92 -52.77
CA THR A 5 -12.05 50.55 -53.16
C THR A 5 -10.58 50.25 -52.82
N LEU A 6 -9.71 51.26 -52.88
CA LEU A 6 -8.30 51.13 -52.49
C LEU A 6 -8.15 50.96 -50.98
N TYR A 7 -8.84 51.76 -50.17
CA TYR A 7 -8.81 51.63 -48.70
C TYR A 7 -9.37 50.29 -48.21
N LEU A 8 -10.45 49.78 -48.82
CA LEU A 8 -11.00 48.47 -48.50
C LEU A 8 -10.01 47.33 -48.81
N ARG A 9 -9.29 47.39 -49.93
CA ARG A 9 -8.29 46.38 -50.28
C ARG A 9 -7.09 46.41 -49.32
N VAL A 10 -6.62 47.60 -48.95
CA VAL A 10 -5.53 47.77 -47.98
C VAL A 10 -5.95 47.25 -46.60
N ALA A 11 -7.18 47.53 -46.15
CA ALA A 11 -7.69 47.03 -44.89
C ALA A 11 -7.80 45.50 -44.86
N VAL A 12 -8.27 44.87 -45.95
CA VAL A 12 -8.36 43.40 -46.06
C VAL A 12 -6.97 42.76 -46.03
N VAL A 13 -5.99 43.34 -46.73
CA VAL A 13 -4.60 42.85 -46.70
C VAL A 13 -3.99 43.02 -45.31
N ALA A 14 -4.22 44.15 -44.64
CA ALA A 14 -3.72 44.39 -43.29
C ALA A 14 -4.31 43.41 -42.27
N VAL A 15 -5.62 43.12 -42.35
CA VAL A 15 -6.27 42.11 -41.50
C VAL A 15 -5.76 40.71 -41.80
N ALA A 16 -5.58 40.35 -43.07
CA ALA A 16 -5.04 39.04 -43.45
C ALA A 16 -3.60 38.84 -42.96
N VAL A 17 -2.76 39.87 -43.04
CA VAL A 17 -1.38 39.86 -42.52
C VAL A 17 -1.38 39.78 -40.99
N PHE A 18 -2.28 40.49 -40.31
CA PHE A 18 -2.39 40.46 -38.85
C PHE A 18 -2.89 39.07 -38.36
N VAL A 19 -3.86 38.47 -39.05
CA VAL A 19 -4.35 37.13 -38.74
C VAL A 19 -3.27 36.07 -39.01
N ALA A 20 -2.55 36.17 -40.14
CA ALA A 20 -1.44 35.27 -40.44
C ALA A 20 -0.29 35.38 -39.43
N ALA A 21 0.05 36.60 -38.99
CA ALA A 21 1.06 36.86 -37.96
C ALA A 21 0.62 36.39 -36.56
N SER A 22 -0.69 36.46 -36.26
CA SER A 22 -1.24 35.93 -35.00
C SER A 22 -1.25 34.39 -34.96
N LEU A 23 -1.44 33.73 -36.10
CA LEU A 23 -1.37 32.27 -36.24
C LEU A 23 0.08 31.73 -36.18
N THR A 24 1.08 32.50 -36.62
CA THR A 24 2.49 32.14 -36.45
C THR A 24 2.98 32.40 -35.02
N GLY A 25 2.48 33.44 -34.34
CA GLY A 25 2.72 33.67 -32.91
C GLY A 25 2.16 32.57 -32.00
N LEU A 26 1.02 31.96 -32.36
CA LEU A 26 0.44 30.80 -31.67
C LEU A 26 1.21 29.49 -31.88
N ARG A 27 1.97 29.36 -32.98
CA ARG A 27 2.89 28.22 -33.20
C ARG A 27 4.29 28.46 -32.62
N ALA A 28 4.73 29.71 -32.48
CA ALA A 28 5.99 30.09 -31.87
C ALA A 28 5.95 30.11 -30.32
N GLY A 29 4.77 29.90 -29.72
CA GLY A 29 4.58 29.68 -28.29
C GLY A 29 4.65 28.20 -27.86
N GLN A 30 5.00 27.27 -28.77
CA GLN A 30 5.58 26.00 -28.33
C GLN A 30 6.94 26.33 -27.72
N VAL A 31 6.93 26.61 -26.42
CA VAL A 31 8.10 26.44 -25.57
C VAL A 31 8.74 25.15 -26.04
N ALA A 32 9.97 25.25 -26.55
CA ALA A 32 10.81 24.08 -26.71
C ALA A 32 10.83 23.43 -25.32
N ASN A 33 9.99 22.41 -25.13
CA ASN A 33 9.87 21.67 -23.88
C ASN A 33 11.30 21.35 -23.49
N GLY A 34 11.76 21.88 -22.36
CA GLY A 34 13.10 21.62 -21.86
C GLY A 34 13.30 20.12 -21.87
N ALA A 35 14.09 19.64 -22.84
CA ALA A 35 14.22 18.22 -23.08
C ALA A 35 14.69 17.59 -21.78
N VAL A 36 13.93 16.63 -21.27
CA VAL A 36 14.35 15.89 -20.08
C VAL A 36 15.65 15.20 -20.46
N SER A 37 16.73 15.56 -19.77
CA SER A 37 18.01 14.88 -19.95
C SER A 37 17.86 13.46 -19.39
N ILE A 38 18.20 12.49 -20.21
CA ILE A 38 18.23 11.07 -19.85
C ILE A 38 19.59 10.51 -20.26
N ASP A 39 20.07 9.51 -19.55
CA ASP A 39 21.12 8.63 -20.05
C ASP A 39 20.53 7.30 -20.58
N ASN A 40 21.35 6.24 -20.63
CA ASN A 40 20.99 4.98 -21.30
C ASN A 40 20.13 4.04 -20.44
N ASP A 41 20.12 4.24 -19.12
CA ASP A 41 19.33 3.48 -18.16
C ASP A 41 18.15 4.27 -17.58
N ASP A 42 17.95 5.49 -18.06
CA ASP A 42 16.80 6.33 -17.73
C ASP A 42 15.59 6.15 -18.67
N VAL A 43 14.39 6.43 -18.17
CA VAL A 43 13.23 6.79 -18.99
C VAL A 43 12.72 8.15 -18.55
N GLY A 44 12.65 9.11 -19.46
CA GLY A 44 12.20 10.47 -19.17
C GLY A 44 11.14 10.96 -20.12
N GLY A 45 10.46 12.05 -19.78
CA GLY A 45 9.50 12.67 -20.68
C GLY A 45 8.57 13.65 -19.98
N VAL A 46 7.49 14.00 -20.68
CA VAL A 46 6.48 14.93 -20.17
C VAL A 46 5.13 14.23 -20.11
N VAL A 47 4.44 14.40 -18.98
CA VAL A 47 3.04 14.07 -18.82
C VAL A 47 2.19 15.29 -19.11
N THR A 48 1.21 15.14 -20.00
CA THR A 48 0.21 16.18 -20.27
C THR A 48 -1.19 15.68 -19.94
N GLY A 49 -2.05 16.58 -19.49
CA GLY A 49 -3.47 16.36 -19.28
C GLY A 49 -4.30 17.35 -20.09
N PRO A 50 -5.63 17.36 -19.90
CA PRO A 50 -6.54 18.24 -20.65
C PRO A 50 -6.26 19.74 -20.51
N ARG A 51 -5.49 20.15 -19.50
CA ARG A 51 -5.18 21.55 -19.17
C ARG A 51 -3.72 21.93 -19.39
N GLY A 52 -2.96 21.12 -20.14
CA GLY A 52 -1.53 21.31 -20.37
C GLY A 52 -0.68 20.34 -19.54
N PRO A 53 0.54 20.71 -19.14
CA PRO A 53 1.40 19.83 -18.33
C PRO A 53 0.72 19.39 -17.03
N GLU A 54 0.85 18.10 -16.70
CA GLU A 54 0.19 17.52 -15.52
C GLU A 54 1.21 17.36 -14.39
N ALA A 55 1.14 18.22 -13.38
CA ALA A 55 2.07 18.24 -12.27
C ALA A 55 1.63 17.36 -11.08
N GLY A 56 2.61 16.84 -10.33
CA GLY A 56 2.36 16.10 -9.10
C GLY A 56 1.65 14.76 -9.32
N VAL A 57 1.79 14.15 -10.50
CA VAL A 57 1.30 12.80 -10.81
C VAL A 57 2.45 11.80 -10.82
N TRP A 58 2.15 10.57 -10.43
CA TRP A 58 3.10 9.48 -10.43
C TRP A 58 3.24 8.88 -11.82
N VAL A 59 4.49 8.71 -12.27
CA VAL A 59 4.81 7.86 -13.41
C VAL A 59 5.40 6.57 -12.86
N ILE A 60 4.77 5.46 -13.21
CA ILE A 60 5.06 4.14 -12.66
C ILE A 60 5.60 3.27 -13.80
N ALA A 61 6.79 2.71 -13.64
CA ALA A 61 7.36 1.68 -14.49
C ALA A 61 7.32 0.34 -13.74
N GLU A 62 6.79 -0.71 -14.39
CA GLU A 62 6.72 -2.06 -13.83
C GLU A 62 7.33 -3.07 -14.81
N THR A 63 8.13 -4.01 -14.29
CA THR A 63 8.62 -5.16 -15.05
C THR A 63 8.55 -6.45 -14.24
N ARG A 64 8.42 -7.56 -14.96
CA ARG A 64 8.53 -8.94 -14.47
C ARG A 64 9.60 -9.73 -15.22
N GLU A 65 10.40 -9.07 -16.06
CA GLU A 65 11.48 -9.72 -16.84
C GLU A 65 12.79 -9.84 -16.04
N LEU A 66 12.84 -9.27 -14.83
CA LEU A 66 13.96 -9.37 -13.91
C LEU A 66 13.79 -10.57 -12.95
N PRO A 67 14.86 -11.00 -12.24
CA PRO A 67 14.79 -12.11 -11.30
C PRO A 67 13.75 -11.95 -10.18
N THR A 68 13.38 -10.70 -9.86
CA THR A 68 12.16 -10.40 -9.13
C THR A 68 11.40 -9.26 -9.78
N ARG A 69 10.09 -9.18 -9.52
CA ARG A 69 9.25 -8.07 -10.00
C ARG A 69 9.81 -6.76 -9.46
N LEU A 70 9.93 -5.78 -10.34
CA LEU A 70 10.38 -4.44 -9.99
C LEU A 70 9.32 -3.42 -10.40
N ILE A 71 9.04 -2.47 -9.50
CA ILE A 71 8.26 -1.28 -9.78
C ILE A 71 9.10 -0.07 -9.38
N LYS A 72 9.23 0.92 -10.27
CA LYS A 72 9.86 2.21 -9.96
C LYS A 72 8.87 3.33 -10.20
N VAL A 73 8.72 4.23 -9.23
CA VAL A 73 7.73 5.30 -9.23
C VAL A 73 8.41 6.62 -9.00
N VAL A 74 8.12 7.59 -9.85
CA VAL A 74 8.60 8.97 -9.75
C VAL A 74 7.44 9.95 -9.85
N VAL A 75 7.68 11.22 -9.55
CA VAL A 75 6.64 12.24 -9.61
C VAL A 75 7.02 13.32 -10.62
N THR A 76 6.02 13.80 -11.35
CA THR A 76 6.17 14.91 -12.29
C THR A 76 6.35 16.26 -11.60
N ASP A 77 7.18 17.13 -12.17
CA ASP A 77 7.37 18.51 -11.74
C ASP A 77 6.24 19.46 -12.19
N ASP A 78 6.40 20.77 -11.95
CA ASP A 78 5.40 21.80 -12.34
C ASP A 78 5.17 21.88 -13.86
N GLN A 79 6.13 21.42 -14.65
CA GLN A 79 6.07 21.36 -16.11
C GLN A 79 5.70 19.97 -16.62
N GLY A 80 5.20 19.08 -15.74
CA GLY A 80 4.81 17.72 -16.08
C GLY A 80 6.00 16.81 -16.43
N ARG A 81 7.24 17.25 -16.22
CA ARG A 81 8.44 16.50 -16.59
C ARG A 81 8.72 15.43 -15.54
N TYR A 82 9.19 14.27 -15.98
CA TYR A 82 9.62 13.19 -15.10
C TYR A 82 10.87 12.50 -15.63
N LEU A 83 11.62 11.88 -14.72
CA LEU A 83 12.75 11.00 -15.00
C LEU A 83 12.62 9.78 -14.09
N ILE A 84 12.55 8.58 -14.66
CA ILE A 84 12.67 7.31 -13.94
C ILE A 84 14.14 6.89 -14.08
N PRO A 85 14.94 6.99 -13.01
CA PRO A 85 16.37 6.79 -13.13
C PRO A 85 16.75 5.30 -13.04
N ASP A 86 17.97 4.95 -13.45
CA ASP A 86 18.65 3.68 -13.15
C ASP A 86 17.74 2.43 -13.29
N LEU A 87 17.10 2.26 -14.45
CA LEU A 87 16.29 1.09 -14.75
C LEU A 87 17.17 -0.04 -15.30
N PRO A 88 17.17 -1.22 -14.66
CA PRO A 88 17.83 -2.40 -15.23
C PRO A 88 17.30 -2.72 -16.63
N LYS A 89 18.16 -3.30 -17.47
CA LYS A 89 17.80 -3.67 -18.84
C LYS A 89 16.66 -4.71 -18.85
N ALA A 90 15.47 -4.25 -19.20
CA ALA A 90 14.24 -5.02 -19.37
C ALA A 90 13.23 -4.19 -20.17
N ASN A 91 12.11 -4.79 -20.58
CA ASN A 91 10.93 -4.02 -20.98
C ASN A 91 10.06 -3.70 -19.76
N TYR A 92 9.45 -2.52 -19.80
CA TYR A 92 8.60 -1.99 -18.75
C TYR A 92 7.24 -1.61 -19.30
N ASP A 93 6.19 -1.90 -18.54
CA ASP A 93 4.91 -1.22 -18.70
C ASP A 93 4.97 0.09 -17.91
N VAL A 94 4.73 1.22 -18.58
CA VAL A 94 4.77 2.55 -17.98
C VAL A 94 3.41 3.24 -18.08
N TRP A 95 2.93 3.82 -16.98
CA TRP A 95 1.66 4.55 -16.94
C TRP A 95 1.67 5.68 -15.92
N VAL A 96 0.64 6.53 -16.00
CA VAL A 96 0.42 7.67 -15.11
C VAL A 96 -0.70 7.36 -14.14
N ARG A 97 -0.51 7.73 -12.87
CA ARG A 97 -1.52 7.71 -11.80
C ARG A 97 -1.52 9.04 -11.06
N GLY A 98 -2.67 9.50 -10.58
CA GLY A 98 -2.74 10.71 -9.76
C GLY A 98 -4.07 10.85 -9.03
N TYR A 99 -4.09 11.61 -7.94
CA TYR A 99 -5.36 11.96 -7.29
C TYR A 99 -6.18 12.88 -8.20
N GLY A 100 -7.48 12.58 -8.32
CA GLY A 100 -8.37 13.24 -9.29
C GLY A 100 -8.33 12.63 -10.70
N LEU A 101 -7.51 11.59 -10.91
CA LEU A 101 -7.33 10.90 -12.18
C LEU A 101 -7.73 9.42 -12.05
N VAL A 102 -7.75 8.73 -13.18
CA VAL A 102 -7.65 7.27 -13.25
C VAL A 102 -6.31 6.89 -13.89
N ASP A 103 -5.92 5.62 -13.80
CA ASP A 103 -4.71 5.16 -14.49
C ASP A 103 -4.82 5.42 -15.99
N SER A 104 -3.74 5.91 -16.59
CA SER A 104 -3.60 5.95 -18.04
C SER A 104 -3.45 4.53 -18.61
N ALA A 105 -3.55 4.41 -19.94
CA ALA A 105 -3.11 3.21 -20.62
C ALA A 105 -1.63 2.93 -20.31
N LYS A 106 -1.28 1.65 -20.15
CA LYS A 106 0.10 1.19 -20.03
C LYS A 106 0.78 1.21 -21.40
N VAL A 107 1.97 1.81 -21.45
CA VAL A 107 2.80 1.88 -22.66
C VAL A 107 4.07 1.08 -22.43
N LYS A 108 4.42 0.19 -23.36
CA LYS A 108 5.67 -0.58 -23.30
C LYS A 108 6.85 0.28 -23.73
N THR A 109 7.93 0.25 -22.95
CA THR A 109 9.20 0.90 -23.29
C THR A 109 10.38 0.12 -22.72
N ALA A 110 11.59 0.53 -23.11
CA ALA A 110 12.85 0.11 -22.51
C ALA A 110 13.63 1.36 -22.04
N PRO A 111 14.67 1.19 -21.19
CA PRO A 111 15.56 2.28 -20.80
C PRO A 111 16.25 2.97 -21.99
N GLY A 112 16.70 4.21 -21.80
CA GLY A 112 17.31 5.06 -22.82
C GLY A 112 16.30 5.72 -23.77
N LYS A 113 15.04 5.90 -23.34
CA LYS A 113 13.95 6.42 -24.18
C LYS A 113 13.27 7.64 -23.57
N ILE A 114 12.95 8.59 -24.43
CA ILE A 114 11.98 9.64 -24.14
C ILE A 114 10.58 9.09 -24.40
N LEU A 115 9.70 9.18 -23.40
CA LEU A 115 8.32 8.72 -23.45
C LEU A 115 7.39 9.83 -22.94
N ASN A 116 6.60 10.42 -23.82
CA ASN A 116 5.54 11.34 -23.40
C ASN A 116 4.28 10.54 -23.09
N LEU A 117 3.59 10.93 -22.01
CA LEU A 117 2.39 10.24 -21.53
C LEU A 117 1.23 11.22 -21.39
N THR A 118 0.02 10.67 -21.43
CA THR A 118 -1.21 11.45 -21.25
C THR A 118 -1.93 10.99 -19.98
N ALA A 119 -2.16 11.92 -19.07
CA ALA A 119 -2.98 11.72 -17.88
C ALA A 119 -4.46 11.62 -18.25
N VAL A 120 -5.21 10.76 -17.55
CA VAL A 120 -6.64 10.54 -17.80
C VAL A 120 -7.46 11.07 -16.63
N ALA A 121 -8.28 12.08 -16.89
CA ALA A 121 -9.19 12.63 -15.89
C ALA A 121 -10.17 11.55 -15.40
N ALA A 122 -10.42 11.50 -14.09
CA ALA A 122 -11.42 10.60 -13.56
C ALA A 122 -12.81 11.00 -14.08
N PRO A 123 -13.65 10.05 -14.52
CA PRO A 123 -14.97 10.36 -15.07
C PRO A 123 -15.96 10.89 -14.00
N ASN A 124 -15.68 10.66 -12.71
CA ASN A 124 -16.46 11.16 -11.59
C ASN A 124 -15.64 11.07 -10.27
N PRO A 125 -16.11 11.71 -9.17
CA PRO A 125 -15.41 11.68 -7.89
C PRO A 125 -15.20 10.27 -7.33
N LYS A 126 -16.17 9.35 -7.51
CA LYS A 126 -16.06 7.95 -7.05
C LYS A 126 -14.91 7.22 -7.75
N ALA A 127 -14.75 7.42 -9.06
CA ALA A 127 -13.64 6.86 -9.82
C ALA A 127 -12.29 7.41 -9.35
N ALA A 128 -12.20 8.72 -9.07
CA ALA A 128 -10.99 9.32 -8.52
C ALA A 128 -10.63 8.76 -7.13
N ALA A 129 -11.64 8.61 -6.25
CA ALA A 129 -11.45 8.18 -4.88
C ALA A 129 -10.91 6.75 -4.76
N ASN A 130 -11.09 5.90 -5.78
CA ASN A 130 -10.50 4.55 -5.81
C ASN A 130 -8.98 4.56 -5.73
N TYR A 131 -8.34 5.68 -6.12
CA TYR A 131 -6.89 5.86 -6.06
C TYR A 131 -6.42 6.57 -4.80
N TYR A 132 -7.31 7.04 -3.94
CA TYR A 132 -6.93 7.69 -2.68
C TYR A 132 -6.29 6.69 -1.72
N PRO A 133 -5.38 7.14 -0.82
CA PRO A 133 -4.82 6.27 0.21
C PRO A 133 -5.91 5.61 1.02
N ALA A 134 -5.65 4.38 1.47
CA ALA A 134 -6.59 3.61 2.29
C ALA A 134 -7.08 4.39 3.52
N LEU A 135 -6.19 5.18 4.14
CA LEU A 135 -6.50 6.00 5.30
C LEU A 135 -7.66 7.01 5.08
N TYR A 136 -7.84 7.52 3.86
CA TYR A 136 -8.95 8.45 3.55
C TYR A 136 -10.30 7.76 3.53
N TRP A 137 -10.33 6.48 3.18
CA TRP A 137 -11.54 5.66 3.29
C TRP A 137 -11.78 5.24 4.74
N PHE A 138 -10.70 4.91 5.44
CA PHE A 138 -10.76 4.53 6.84
C PHE A 138 -11.24 5.67 7.75
N SER A 139 -10.94 6.92 7.41
CA SER A 139 -11.41 8.09 8.17
C SER A 139 -12.94 8.27 8.17
N LEU A 140 -13.67 7.55 7.31
CA LEU A 140 -15.14 7.51 7.33
C LEU A 140 -15.69 6.63 8.47
N LEU A 141 -14.86 5.80 9.11
CA LEU A 141 -15.27 4.94 10.23
C LEU A 141 -15.74 5.79 11.41
N GLN A 142 -16.96 5.55 11.88
CA GLN A 142 -17.53 6.26 13.03
C GLN A 142 -17.35 5.42 14.30
N VAL A 143 -16.36 5.75 15.11
CA VAL A 143 -16.16 5.09 16.41
C VAL A 143 -17.25 5.48 17.41
N PRO A 144 -17.63 4.60 18.36
CA PRO A 144 -18.60 4.92 19.41
C PRO A 144 -18.20 6.21 20.15
N PRO A 145 -19.12 7.14 20.44
CA PRO A 145 -18.81 8.39 21.11
C PRO A 145 -18.30 8.15 22.54
N LYS A 146 -17.61 9.15 23.12
CA LYS A 146 -17.09 9.08 24.49
C LYS A 146 -18.18 8.81 25.53
N SER A 147 -19.41 9.25 25.27
CA SER A 147 -20.58 9.04 26.14
C SER A 147 -21.01 7.57 26.25
N ASP A 148 -20.54 6.68 25.36
CA ASP A 148 -20.85 5.25 25.42
C ASP A 148 -19.96 4.49 26.42
N PHE A 149 -19.02 5.18 27.09
CA PHE A 149 -18.05 4.56 27.99
C PHE A 149 -18.22 5.03 29.45
N PRO A 150 -18.03 4.14 30.44
CA PRO A 150 -17.68 2.72 30.30
C PRO A 150 -18.81 1.89 29.66
N GLY A 151 -18.44 0.79 29.01
CA GLY A 151 -19.43 -0.10 28.39
C GLY A 151 -20.45 -0.63 29.39
N THR A 152 -21.68 -0.87 28.94
CA THR A 152 -22.79 -1.32 29.81
C THR A 152 -23.21 -2.76 29.56
N GLY A 153 -22.44 -3.50 28.76
CA GLY A 153 -22.66 -4.91 28.47
C GLY A 153 -23.52 -5.16 27.22
N PRO A 154 -23.86 -6.42 26.94
CA PRO A 154 -24.61 -6.81 25.75
C PRO A 154 -25.98 -6.15 25.65
N ALA A 155 -26.42 -5.83 24.44
CA ALA A 155 -27.80 -5.41 24.18
C ALA A 155 -28.78 -6.57 24.46
N PRO A 156 -30.08 -6.30 24.73
CA PRO A 156 -30.72 -4.99 24.71
C PRO A 156 -30.60 -4.20 26.02
N ARG A 157 -30.03 -4.79 27.08
CA ARG A 157 -29.96 -4.14 28.41
C ARG A 157 -28.77 -3.19 28.56
N GLY A 158 -27.72 -3.39 27.76
CA GLY A 158 -26.58 -2.50 27.64
C GLY A 158 -26.40 -1.95 26.22
N ASN A 159 -25.30 -1.22 25.99
CA ASN A 159 -24.96 -0.57 24.73
C ASN A 159 -24.15 -1.46 23.76
N GLY A 160 -24.01 -2.75 24.07
CA GLY A 160 -23.26 -3.70 23.25
C GLY A 160 -21.74 -3.62 23.41
N ILE A 161 -21.23 -2.78 24.30
CA ILE A 161 -19.79 -2.65 24.63
C ILE A 161 -19.50 -3.39 25.92
N SER A 162 -18.39 -4.13 25.97
CA SER A 162 -17.98 -4.85 27.19
C SER A 162 -17.80 -3.89 28.37
N PRO A 163 -18.28 -4.22 29.59
CA PRO A 163 -18.05 -3.40 30.78
C PRO A 163 -16.59 -3.25 31.17
N THR A 164 -15.69 -4.08 30.62
CA THR A 164 -14.24 -3.93 30.81
C THR A 164 -13.67 -2.75 30.03
N MET A 165 -14.34 -2.32 28.96
CA MET A 165 -13.94 -1.15 28.16
C MET A 165 -14.30 0.14 28.89
N LYS A 166 -13.30 0.82 29.45
CA LYS A 166 -13.51 2.00 30.32
C LYS A 166 -13.52 3.32 29.58
N SER A 167 -12.98 3.37 28.36
CA SER A 167 -12.90 4.62 27.59
C SER A 167 -12.93 4.40 26.07
N GLN A 168 -13.27 5.47 25.33
CA GLN A 168 -13.17 5.48 23.88
C GLN A 168 -11.72 5.27 23.40
N GLY A 169 -10.73 5.79 24.12
CA GLY A 169 -9.31 5.59 23.78
C GLY A 169 -8.91 4.12 23.87
N GLU A 170 -9.41 3.42 24.89
CA GLU A 170 -9.23 1.97 25.02
C GLU A 170 -9.93 1.23 23.88
N TRP A 171 -11.14 1.63 23.47
CA TRP A 171 -11.82 1.07 22.29
C TRP A 171 -11.00 1.26 21.01
N ILE A 172 -10.50 2.47 20.78
CA ILE A 172 -9.64 2.77 19.63
C ILE A 172 -8.41 1.87 19.64
N ARG A 173 -7.72 1.75 20.78
CA ARG A 173 -6.55 0.86 20.91
C ARG A 173 -6.91 -0.60 20.62
N ASN A 174 -8.00 -1.12 21.21
CA ASN A 174 -8.29 -2.55 21.24
C ASN A 174 -9.08 -3.08 20.03
N VAL A 175 -9.82 -2.21 19.35
CA VAL A 175 -10.70 -2.60 18.22
C VAL A 175 -10.17 -2.04 16.91
N VAL A 176 -9.80 -0.76 16.92
CA VAL A 176 -9.53 -0.02 15.69
C VAL A 176 -8.03 -0.06 15.35
N ASN A 177 -7.17 0.14 16.34
CA ASN A 177 -5.77 0.51 16.16
C ASN A 177 -4.78 -0.59 16.59
N THR A 178 -3.83 -0.26 17.46
CA THR A 178 -2.60 -1.04 17.74
C THR A 178 -2.85 -2.49 18.17
N ASP A 179 -3.81 -2.73 19.05
CA ASP A 179 -4.14 -4.08 19.53
C ASP A 179 -5.39 -4.63 18.81
N GLY A 180 -5.79 -3.99 17.71
CA GLY A 180 -6.98 -4.28 16.92
C GLY A 180 -6.64 -4.38 15.43
N CYS A 181 -7.52 -3.88 14.58
CA CYS A 181 -7.43 -4.18 13.15
C CYS A 181 -6.21 -3.54 12.44
N THR A 182 -5.85 -2.28 12.70
CA THR A 182 -4.79 -1.61 11.91
C THR A 182 -3.37 -2.05 12.26
N GLY A 183 -3.18 -2.81 13.35
CA GLY A 183 -1.88 -3.43 13.63
C GLY A 183 -1.47 -4.48 12.58
N CYS A 184 -2.45 -5.16 11.98
CA CYS A 184 -2.21 -6.27 11.04
C CYS A 184 -2.83 -6.05 9.66
N HIS A 185 -3.77 -5.11 9.51
CA HIS A 185 -4.52 -4.92 8.28
C HIS A 185 -4.46 -3.47 7.80
N GLN A 186 -4.34 -3.29 6.49
CA GLN A 186 -4.50 -1.97 5.88
C GLN A 186 -6.00 -1.64 5.70
N LEU A 187 -6.60 -1.00 6.70
CA LEU A 187 -8.01 -0.60 6.67
C LEU A 187 -8.23 0.52 5.65
N GLY A 188 -9.34 0.43 4.92
CA GLY A 188 -9.76 1.40 3.91
C GLY A 188 -9.25 1.10 2.50
N ASN A 189 -8.44 0.06 2.31
CA ASN A 189 -8.22 -0.49 0.98
C ASN A 189 -9.51 -1.17 0.48
N LYS A 190 -9.58 -1.51 -0.81
CA LYS A 190 -10.79 -2.10 -1.39
C LYS A 190 -11.22 -3.40 -0.68
N ALA A 191 -10.25 -4.24 -0.32
CA ALA A 191 -10.51 -5.53 0.33
C ALA A 191 -11.13 -5.40 1.74
N THR A 192 -10.85 -4.31 2.45
CA THR A 192 -11.35 -4.08 3.82
C THR A 192 -12.58 -3.17 3.85
N ARG A 193 -12.69 -2.18 2.96
CA ARG A 193 -13.83 -1.24 2.95
C ARG A 193 -15.09 -1.82 2.30
N GLU A 194 -14.94 -2.73 1.34
CA GLU A 194 -16.04 -3.46 0.68
C GLU A 194 -16.07 -4.90 1.19
N ILE A 195 -17.18 -5.63 0.96
CA ILE A 195 -17.25 -7.09 1.16
C ILE A 195 -16.84 -7.82 -0.13
N PRO A 196 -15.71 -8.55 -0.18
CA PRO A 196 -15.34 -9.34 -1.34
C PRO A 196 -16.36 -10.44 -1.62
N LYS A 197 -16.73 -10.62 -2.90
CA LYS A 197 -17.64 -11.69 -3.34
C LYS A 197 -17.17 -13.09 -2.92
N ALA A 198 -15.85 -13.30 -2.86
CA ALA A 198 -15.25 -14.57 -2.44
C ALA A 198 -15.54 -14.95 -0.98
N LEU A 199 -16.02 -14.01 -0.15
CA LEU A 199 -16.45 -14.31 1.21
C LEU A 199 -17.83 -14.99 1.26
N GLY A 200 -18.64 -14.83 0.21
CA GLY A 200 -20.02 -15.31 0.13
C GLY A 200 -21.05 -14.18 0.05
N THR A 201 -22.31 -14.57 0.13
CA THR A 201 -23.48 -13.66 0.15
C THR A 201 -24.11 -13.72 1.54
N PHE A 202 -24.47 -12.55 2.07
CA PHE A 202 -25.01 -12.41 3.42
C PHE A 202 -26.22 -11.48 3.39
N GLU A 203 -27.17 -11.71 4.30
CA GLU A 203 -28.36 -10.86 4.44
C GLU A 203 -28.02 -9.45 4.93
N THR A 204 -26.99 -9.34 5.77
CA THR A 204 -26.54 -8.07 6.36
C THR A 204 -25.02 -7.94 6.31
N SER A 205 -24.52 -6.71 6.27
CA SER A 205 -23.09 -6.43 6.38
C SER A 205 -22.52 -6.82 7.74
N GLU A 206 -23.32 -6.80 8.82
CA GLU A 206 -22.91 -7.33 10.12
C GLU A 206 -22.59 -8.82 10.05
N ALA A 207 -23.44 -9.63 9.38
CA ALA A 207 -23.18 -11.05 9.17
C ALA A 207 -21.95 -11.29 8.27
N ALA A 208 -21.74 -10.44 7.26
CA ALA A 208 -20.55 -10.50 6.41
C ALA A 208 -19.26 -10.19 7.20
N TRP A 209 -19.28 -9.18 8.07
CA TRP A 209 -18.16 -8.84 8.94
C TRP A 209 -17.88 -9.93 9.98
N ASP A 210 -18.94 -10.52 10.53
CA ASP A 210 -18.84 -11.65 11.46
C ASP A 210 -18.12 -12.83 10.77
N ARG A 211 -18.53 -13.19 9.55
CA ARG A 211 -17.86 -14.25 8.78
C ARG A 211 -16.42 -13.88 8.38
N ARG A 212 -16.16 -12.61 8.08
CA ARG A 212 -14.82 -12.11 7.68
C ARG A 212 -13.77 -12.34 8.75
N ILE A 213 -14.07 -11.96 9.99
CA ILE A 213 -13.08 -12.04 11.08
C ILE A 213 -12.74 -13.48 11.47
N GLN A 214 -13.45 -14.47 10.92
CA GLN A 214 -13.18 -15.89 11.13
C GLN A 214 -12.29 -16.50 10.05
N SER A 215 -11.94 -15.76 8.99
CA SER A 215 -11.19 -16.31 7.86
C SER A 215 -9.72 -16.61 8.19
N GLY A 216 -9.26 -17.79 7.78
CA GLY A 216 -7.86 -18.21 7.87
C GLY A 216 -7.43 -18.63 9.28
N GLN A 217 -6.12 -18.88 9.43
CA GLN A 217 -5.52 -19.40 10.67
C GLN A 217 -5.61 -18.38 11.83
N ALA A 218 -5.54 -17.07 11.56
CA ALA A 218 -5.77 -16.02 12.56
C ALA A 218 -7.25 -15.82 12.96
N GLY A 219 -8.19 -16.46 12.26
CA GLY A 219 -9.63 -16.22 12.42
C GLY A 219 -10.14 -16.48 13.84
N ALA A 220 -9.66 -17.51 14.52
CA ALA A 220 -10.06 -17.81 15.89
C ALA A 220 -9.67 -16.69 16.88
N GLY A 221 -8.47 -16.13 16.72
CA GLY A 221 -7.98 -15.02 17.54
C GLY A 221 -8.77 -13.74 17.33
N MET A 222 -9.00 -13.37 16.07
CA MET A 222 -9.83 -12.21 15.72
C MET A 222 -11.27 -12.37 16.21
N ASN A 223 -11.85 -13.56 16.06
CA ASN A 223 -13.20 -13.86 16.56
C ASN A 223 -13.30 -13.70 18.09
N THR A 224 -12.31 -14.20 18.82
CA THR A 224 -12.23 -14.08 20.29
C THR A 224 -12.13 -12.63 20.71
N ARG A 225 -11.31 -11.83 20.00
CA ARG A 225 -11.15 -10.40 20.27
C ARG A 225 -12.47 -9.64 20.18
N PHE A 226 -13.28 -9.91 19.16
CA PHE A 226 -14.60 -9.29 19.02
C PHE A 226 -15.54 -9.65 20.18
N THR A 227 -15.49 -10.89 20.66
CA THR A 227 -16.25 -11.31 21.85
C THR A 227 -15.84 -10.52 23.10
N GLN A 228 -14.53 -10.27 23.30
CA GLN A 228 -14.01 -9.57 24.49
C GLN A 228 -14.40 -8.09 24.56
N VAL A 229 -14.43 -7.39 23.42
CA VAL A 229 -14.63 -5.93 23.37
C VAL A 229 -16.10 -5.52 23.30
N GLY A 230 -16.99 -6.44 22.92
CA GLY A 230 -18.40 -6.18 22.64
C GLY A 230 -18.73 -6.40 21.17
N ARG A 231 -18.95 -7.66 20.79
CA ARG A 231 -19.06 -8.12 19.41
C ARG A 231 -20.07 -7.32 18.60
N GLN A 232 -21.27 -7.18 19.13
CA GLN A 232 -22.36 -6.51 18.43
C GLN A 232 -22.01 -5.06 18.07
N ARG A 233 -21.48 -4.28 19.02
CA ARG A 233 -21.10 -2.89 18.77
C ARG A 233 -19.95 -2.80 17.76
N ALA A 234 -18.98 -3.71 17.84
CA ALA A 234 -17.84 -3.74 16.92
C ALA A 234 -18.28 -4.11 15.49
N LEU A 235 -19.08 -5.15 15.32
CA LEU A 235 -19.62 -5.55 14.02
C LEU A 235 -20.47 -4.44 13.40
N SER A 236 -21.37 -3.84 14.18
CA SER A 236 -22.24 -2.76 13.72
C SER A 236 -21.46 -1.54 13.23
N MET A 237 -20.40 -1.16 13.95
CA MET A 237 -19.51 -0.06 13.56
C MET A 237 -18.86 -0.28 12.18
N PHE A 238 -18.33 -1.48 11.94
CA PHE A 238 -17.68 -1.80 10.66
C PHE A 238 -18.70 -2.04 9.54
N ALA A 239 -19.86 -2.62 9.86
CA ALA A 239 -20.96 -2.80 8.91
C ALA A 239 -21.51 -1.45 8.42
N ASP A 240 -21.81 -0.52 9.34
CA ASP A 240 -22.23 0.85 9.01
C ASP A 240 -21.23 1.55 8.08
N TRP A 241 -19.93 1.44 8.39
CA TRP A 241 -18.88 2.02 7.55
C TRP A 241 -18.87 1.44 6.13
N THR A 242 -18.98 0.12 6.00
CA THR A 242 -19.08 -0.54 4.68
C THR A 242 -20.37 -0.17 3.94
N ASP A 243 -21.50 -0.10 4.65
CA ASP A 243 -22.80 0.20 4.07
C ASP A 243 -22.89 1.65 3.57
N ARG A 244 -22.37 2.62 4.33
CA ARG A 244 -22.30 4.01 3.87
C ARG A 244 -21.41 4.16 2.63
N ILE A 245 -20.26 3.48 2.58
CA ILE A 245 -19.40 3.46 1.39
C ILE A 245 -20.13 2.83 0.19
N ALA A 246 -20.85 1.73 0.41
CA ALA A 246 -21.65 1.07 -0.64
C ALA A 246 -22.77 1.99 -1.16
N ALA A 247 -23.40 2.76 -0.26
CA ALA A 247 -24.41 3.76 -0.57
C ALA A 247 -23.85 5.01 -1.28
N GLY A 248 -22.52 5.14 -1.38
CA GLY A 248 -21.86 6.21 -2.15
C GLY A 248 -21.17 7.27 -1.31
N GLU A 249 -21.02 7.08 0.00
CA GLU A 249 -20.16 7.94 0.82
C GLU A 249 -18.71 7.89 0.30
N LEU A 250 -18.11 9.06 0.13
CA LEU A 250 -16.74 9.24 -0.33
C LEU A 250 -15.94 10.01 0.71
N PRO A 251 -14.60 9.85 0.75
CA PRO A 251 -13.75 10.70 1.56
C PRO A 251 -14.02 12.18 1.28
N ALA A 252 -14.29 12.96 2.34
CA ALA A 252 -14.70 14.36 2.23
C ALA A 252 -13.61 15.29 1.66
N VAL A 253 -12.35 14.85 1.71
CA VAL A 253 -11.18 15.61 1.26
C VAL A 253 -10.48 14.85 0.15
N THR A 254 -10.23 15.54 -0.97
CA THR A 254 -9.30 15.05 -1.99
C THR A 254 -7.88 15.14 -1.45
N PRO A 255 -7.10 14.04 -1.42
CA PRO A 255 -5.73 14.08 -0.96
C PRO A 255 -4.90 15.05 -1.82
N PRO A 256 -3.99 15.83 -1.23
CA PRO A 256 -3.10 16.69 -2.00
C PRO A 256 -2.17 15.85 -2.85
N ARG A 257 -1.86 16.34 -4.05
CA ARG A 257 -0.78 15.79 -4.87
C ARG A 257 0.58 16.24 -4.33
N PRO A 258 1.67 15.47 -4.54
CA PRO A 258 3.00 15.89 -4.14
C PRO A 258 3.38 17.23 -4.74
N GLN A 259 3.99 18.09 -3.93
CA GLN A 259 4.42 19.44 -4.29
C GLN A 259 5.85 19.72 -3.83
N GLY A 260 6.52 20.67 -4.49
CA GLY A 260 7.87 21.07 -4.14
C GLY A 260 8.83 19.87 -4.03
N LYS A 261 9.50 19.73 -2.89
CA LYS A 261 10.51 18.67 -2.65
C LYS A 261 9.93 17.26 -2.62
N GLU A 262 8.63 17.08 -2.36
CA GLU A 262 7.99 15.77 -2.35
C GLU A 262 8.04 15.10 -3.73
N ARG A 263 8.20 15.90 -4.79
CA ARG A 263 8.31 15.42 -6.17
C ARG A 263 9.67 14.82 -6.51
N ASN A 264 10.66 15.00 -5.65
CA ASN A 264 12.01 14.43 -5.83
C ASN A 264 12.12 12.99 -5.30
N VAL A 265 11.03 12.42 -4.79
CA VAL A 265 11.01 11.06 -4.26
C VAL A 265 10.96 10.05 -5.41
N VAL A 266 11.88 9.10 -5.37
CA VAL A 266 11.85 7.88 -6.18
C VAL A 266 11.54 6.71 -5.27
N VAL A 267 10.49 5.95 -5.60
CA VAL A 267 10.12 4.74 -4.86
C VAL A 267 10.46 3.54 -5.73
N THR A 268 11.30 2.64 -5.23
CA THR A 268 11.55 1.34 -5.86
C THR A 268 10.93 0.26 -4.99
N LEU A 269 10.16 -0.63 -5.61
CA LEU A 269 9.49 -1.74 -4.94
C LEU A 269 9.93 -3.05 -5.60
N TRP A 270 10.22 -4.04 -4.77
CA TRP A 270 10.52 -5.40 -5.19
C TRP A 270 9.55 -6.37 -4.56
N ASP A 271 9.14 -7.39 -5.30
CA ASP A 271 8.64 -8.62 -4.66
C ASP A 271 9.87 -9.33 -4.05
N TRP A 272 9.76 -9.92 -2.87
CA TRP A 272 10.92 -10.57 -2.21
C TRP A 272 10.59 -11.82 -1.39
N ALA A 273 9.32 -12.22 -1.40
CA ALA A 273 8.83 -13.46 -0.82
C ALA A 273 7.79 -14.10 -1.77
N ASP A 274 7.33 -15.31 -1.45
CA ASP A 274 6.29 -15.98 -2.23
C ASP A 274 4.88 -15.42 -1.97
N PRO A 275 3.88 -15.67 -2.85
CA PRO A 275 2.54 -15.09 -2.72
C PRO A 275 1.74 -15.49 -1.47
N LYS A 276 2.18 -16.51 -0.72
CA LYS A 276 1.52 -17.00 0.51
C LYS A 276 2.23 -16.52 1.77
N ALA A 277 3.43 -15.95 1.63
CA ALA A 277 4.18 -15.36 2.72
C ALA A 277 3.70 -13.93 3.03
N TYR A 278 3.78 -13.54 4.31
CA TYR A 278 3.74 -12.13 4.71
C TYR A 278 5.02 -11.76 5.47
N GLY A 279 5.50 -10.53 5.26
CA GLY A 279 6.64 -9.98 6.01
C GLY A 279 6.17 -9.32 7.30
N HIS A 280 6.90 -9.55 8.39
CA HIS A 280 6.65 -8.94 9.69
C HIS A 280 7.76 -7.95 10.06
N ASP A 281 9.01 -8.41 10.07
CA ASP A 281 10.18 -7.59 10.39
C ASP A 281 11.13 -7.47 9.20
N GLU A 282 11.92 -6.40 9.18
CA GLU A 282 13.05 -6.26 8.26
C GLU A 282 14.25 -5.58 8.92
N ILE A 283 15.43 -5.84 8.38
CA ILE A 283 16.65 -5.13 8.75
C ILE A 283 17.45 -4.75 7.50
N VAL A 284 17.74 -3.46 7.39
CA VAL A 284 18.50 -2.88 6.28
C VAL A 284 19.92 -2.48 6.67
N THR A 285 20.18 -2.21 7.96
CA THR A 285 21.47 -1.71 8.47
C THR A 285 21.50 -1.73 10.01
N ASP A 286 22.66 -1.51 10.63
CA ASP A 286 22.75 -1.24 12.07
C ASP A 286 22.21 0.18 12.35
N LYS A 287 21.18 0.30 13.19
CA LYS A 287 20.60 1.60 13.59
C LYS A 287 21.60 2.60 14.18
N ARG A 288 22.73 2.11 14.70
CA ARG A 288 23.82 2.93 15.28
C ARG A 288 24.83 3.38 14.22
N ASN A 289 24.91 2.69 13.09
CA ASN A 289 25.76 3.04 11.97
C ASN A 289 25.06 2.71 10.63
N PRO A 290 24.20 3.61 10.13
CA PRO A 290 23.36 3.32 8.97
C PRO A 290 24.11 2.99 7.68
N THR A 291 25.41 3.31 7.57
CA THR A 291 26.21 3.05 6.37
C THR A 291 26.89 1.68 6.37
N VAL A 292 26.83 0.90 7.45
CA VAL A 292 27.53 -0.39 7.55
C VAL A 292 27.07 -1.40 6.48
N ASN A 293 25.82 -1.29 6.03
CA ASN A 293 25.23 -2.11 4.97
C ASN A 293 24.75 -1.25 3.78
N ALA A 294 25.45 -0.14 3.50
CA ALA A 294 25.13 0.69 2.35
C ALA A 294 25.12 -0.15 1.07
N ASN A 295 24.01 -0.10 0.31
CA ASN A 295 23.77 -0.88 -0.91
C ASN A 295 23.83 -2.41 -0.71
N GLY A 296 23.82 -2.88 0.54
CA GLY A 296 23.84 -4.30 0.84
C GLY A 296 22.45 -4.95 0.77
N PRO A 297 22.39 -6.27 0.94
CA PRO A 297 21.12 -7.00 0.98
C PRO A 297 20.27 -6.57 2.17
N ILE A 298 18.96 -6.63 1.99
CA ILE A 298 17.95 -6.40 3.03
C ILE A 298 17.36 -7.76 3.40
N TYR A 299 17.16 -7.97 4.70
CA TYR A 299 16.73 -9.25 5.26
C TYR A 299 15.37 -9.08 5.93
N GLY A 300 14.44 -9.98 5.65
CA GLY A 300 13.08 -9.95 6.21
C GLY A 300 12.75 -11.19 7.04
N ALA A 301 11.81 -11.07 7.97
CA ALA A 301 11.31 -12.19 8.76
C ALA A 301 9.83 -12.35 8.45
N LEU A 302 9.46 -13.60 8.24
CA LEU A 302 8.11 -13.99 7.87
C LEU A 302 7.39 -14.53 9.10
N GLU A 303 7.47 -13.86 10.26
CA GLU A 303 6.93 -14.31 11.56
C GLU A 303 5.64 -15.12 11.38
N ALA A 304 5.54 -16.31 11.98
CA ALA A 304 4.48 -17.29 11.81
C ALA A 304 4.23 -17.84 10.38
N SER A 305 4.59 -17.13 9.32
CA SER A 305 4.20 -17.41 7.95
C SER A 305 4.96 -18.56 7.29
N ALA A 306 6.29 -18.47 7.12
CA ALA A 306 7.05 -19.47 6.35
C ALA A 306 8.43 -19.76 6.93
N GLU A 307 9.01 -20.90 6.55
CA GLU A 307 10.25 -21.44 7.12
C GLU A 307 11.53 -20.98 6.40
N TYR A 308 11.61 -19.68 6.10
CA TYR A 308 12.79 -19.05 5.51
C TYR A 308 12.85 -17.55 5.82
N MET A 309 14.05 -16.98 5.73
CA MET A 309 14.31 -15.55 5.74
C MET A 309 14.43 -15.05 4.28
N PRO A 310 13.50 -14.23 3.76
CA PRO A 310 13.67 -13.57 2.46
C PRO A 310 14.84 -12.58 2.50
N VAL A 311 15.53 -12.48 1.38
CA VAL A 311 16.64 -11.55 1.19
C VAL A 311 16.46 -10.86 -0.16
N ILE A 312 16.43 -9.54 -0.18
CA ILE A 312 16.43 -8.74 -1.42
C ILE A 312 17.78 -8.06 -1.58
N ASP A 313 18.39 -8.22 -2.76
CA ASP A 313 19.55 -7.44 -3.18
C ASP A 313 19.06 -6.32 -4.12
N PRO A 314 18.99 -5.07 -3.64
CA PRO A 314 18.44 -3.96 -4.42
C PRO A 314 19.33 -3.54 -5.59
N ILE A 315 20.63 -3.87 -5.56
CA ILE A 315 21.57 -3.56 -6.64
C ILE A 315 21.44 -4.58 -7.76
N ARG A 316 21.31 -5.87 -7.40
CA ARG A 316 21.16 -6.96 -8.38
C ARG A 316 19.72 -7.18 -8.82
N ASN A 317 18.74 -6.58 -8.14
CA ASN A 317 17.31 -6.80 -8.39
C ASN A 317 16.94 -8.28 -8.29
N THR A 318 17.46 -8.95 -7.27
CA THR A 318 17.28 -10.39 -7.02
C THR A 318 16.74 -10.64 -5.63
N ALA A 319 15.73 -11.51 -5.53
CA ALA A 319 15.25 -12.06 -4.26
C ALA A 319 15.81 -13.48 -4.07
N THR A 320 16.27 -13.78 -2.86
CA THR A 320 16.76 -15.11 -2.45
C THR A 320 16.21 -15.47 -1.07
N GLN A 321 16.50 -16.67 -0.60
CA GLN A 321 15.99 -17.19 0.66
C GLN A 321 17.11 -17.84 1.46
N VAL A 322 17.12 -17.60 2.77
CA VAL A 322 17.92 -18.36 3.72
C VAL A 322 16.98 -19.29 4.48
N LYS A 323 17.12 -20.60 4.26
CA LYS A 323 16.30 -21.60 4.95
C LYS A 323 16.56 -21.54 6.46
N LEU A 324 15.49 -21.42 7.24
CA LEU A 324 15.56 -21.47 8.69
C LEU A 324 15.52 -22.94 9.17
N GLN A 325 16.07 -23.18 10.35
CA GLN A 325 16.15 -24.51 10.94
C GLN A 325 15.87 -24.42 12.43
N VAL A 326 15.05 -25.35 12.91
CA VAL A 326 14.89 -25.62 14.33
C VAL A 326 16.00 -26.56 14.80
N ARG A 327 16.39 -26.42 16.07
CA ARG A 327 17.35 -27.32 16.72
C ARG A 327 16.69 -28.64 17.12
N ASP A 328 15.42 -28.57 17.56
CA ASP A 328 14.61 -29.75 17.89
C ASP A 328 13.52 -29.94 16.81
N PRO A 329 13.51 -31.05 16.06
CA PRO A 329 12.48 -31.35 15.07
C PRO A 329 11.06 -31.46 15.64
N LYS A 330 10.89 -31.59 16.96
CA LYS A 330 9.58 -31.58 17.63
C LYS A 330 9.02 -30.18 17.87
N THR A 331 9.72 -29.13 17.43
CA THR A 331 9.22 -27.76 17.53
C THR A 331 7.86 -27.64 16.84
N PRO A 332 6.83 -27.11 17.50
CA PRO A 332 5.51 -26.94 16.90
C PRO A 332 5.56 -26.10 15.62
N SER A 333 4.65 -26.38 14.69
CA SER A 333 4.48 -25.60 13.47
C SER A 333 3.22 -24.74 13.57
N GLU A 334 3.23 -23.57 12.94
CA GLU A 334 2.01 -22.81 12.73
C GLU A 334 0.99 -23.58 11.86
N ALA A 335 1.45 -24.60 11.12
CA ALA A 335 0.57 -25.51 10.39
C ALA A 335 -0.31 -26.37 11.30
N ASP A 336 0.03 -26.50 12.58
CA ASP A 336 -0.77 -27.24 13.57
C ASP A 336 -2.08 -26.50 13.91
N THR A 337 -2.20 -25.23 13.50
CA THR A 337 -3.43 -24.43 13.65
C THR A 337 -4.18 -24.39 12.31
N PRO A 338 -5.31 -25.12 12.18
CA PRO A 338 -6.12 -25.06 10.96
C PRO A 338 -6.85 -23.70 10.83
N PRO A 339 -7.29 -23.31 9.62
CA PRO A 339 -8.16 -22.16 9.43
C PRO A 339 -9.45 -22.29 10.26
N ALA A 340 -9.86 -21.22 10.96
CA ALA A 340 -11.13 -21.23 11.69
C ALA A 340 -12.35 -21.27 10.75
N GLN A 341 -12.20 -20.63 9.60
CA GLN A 341 -13.08 -20.73 8.43
C GLN A 341 -12.23 -20.54 7.16
N PRO A 342 -12.72 -21.00 5.98
CA PRO A 342 -12.00 -20.82 4.73
C PRO A 342 -11.59 -19.36 4.49
N SER A 343 -10.35 -19.19 4.03
CA SER A 343 -9.83 -17.95 3.49
C SER A 343 -10.55 -17.60 2.18
N PRO A 344 -10.91 -16.32 1.95
CA PRO A 344 -11.50 -15.91 0.68
C PRO A 344 -10.50 -15.96 -0.50
N TYR A 345 -9.22 -16.24 -0.25
CA TYR A 345 -8.17 -16.34 -1.27
C TYR A 345 -7.62 -17.75 -1.44
N TRP A 346 -7.52 -18.51 -0.33
CA TRP A 346 -6.82 -19.79 -0.28
C TRP A 346 -7.70 -20.95 0.20
N GLY A 347 -8.98 -20.71 0.45
CA GLY A 347 -9.90 -21.73 0.96
C GLY A 347 -9.44 -22.29 2.31
N ASP A 348 -9.50 -23.61 2.45
CA ASP A 348 -9.10 -24.34 3.66
C ASP A 348 -7.59 -24.66 3.71
N GLU A 349 -6.80 -24.15 2.76
CA GLU A 349 -5.37 -24.39 2.74
C GLU A 349 -4.67 -23.74 3.96
N VAL A 350 -3.86 -24.54 4.66
CA VAL A 350 -2.93 -24.09 5.70
C VAL A 350 -1.71 -23.49 5.03
N ILE A 351 -1.60 -22.16 5.03
CA ILE A 351 -0.53 -21.42 4.33
C ILE A 351 0.57 -20.94 5.28
N TRP A 352 0.28 -20.79 6.57
CA TRP A 352 1.28 -20.50 7.58
C TRP A 352 1.85 -21.79 8.12
N THR A 353 3.15 -21.97 7.92
CA THR A 353 3.84 -23.26 8.08
C THR A 353 5.12 -23.19 8.90
N SER A 354 5.49 -22.00 9.39
CA SER A 354 6.76 -21.84 10.09
C SER A 354 6.84 -22.67 11.37
N GLN A 355 7.99 -23.26 11.64
CA GLN A 355 8.40 -23.84 12.91
C GLN A 355 9.35 -22.91 13.65
N SER A 356 10.27 -22.25 12.94
CA SER A 356 11.26 -21.39 13.58
C SER A 356 10.68 -20.09 14.12
N ASN A 357 9.52 -19.66 13.62
CA ASN A 357 8.83 -18.42 13.96
C ASN A 357 9.82 -17.27 14.28
N ALA A 358 10.49 -16.78 13.25
CA ALA A 358 11.59 -15.85 13.40
C ALA A 358 11.11 -14.39 13.43
N HIS A 359 11.75 -13.57 14.26
CA HIS A 359 11.43 -12.16 14.47
C HIS A 359 12.63 -11.41 15.10
N SER A 360 12.47 -10.12 15.38
CA SER A 360 13.43 -9.27 16.12
C SER A 360 14.84 -9.27 15.53
N PHE A 361 15.03 -8.69 14.35
CA PHE A 361 16.35 -8.55 13.77
C PHE A 361 17.24 -7.54 14.50
N ALA A 362 18.54 -7.82 14.45
CA ALA A 362 19.58 -6.83 14.61
C ALA A 362 20.68 -7.03 13.56
N MET A 363 21.33 -5.94 13.20
CA MET A 363 22.58 -5.97 12.45
C MET A 363 23.69 -5.36 13.31
N ASP A 364 24.87 -5.98 13.30
CA ASP A 364 26.02 -5.45 14.04
C ASP A 364 26.97 -4.62 13.17
N LYS A 365 28.01 -4.08 13.81
CA LYS A 365 29.01 -3.22 13.17
C LYS A 365 29.87 -3.91 12.09
N GLN A 366 29.74 -5.22 11.92
CA GLN A 366 30.35 -6.01 10.84
C GLN A 366 29.34 -6.42 9.77
N ALA A 367 28.14 -5.82 9.76
CA ALA A 367 27.02 -6.19 8.91
C ALA A 367 26.57 -7.66 9.08
N ARG A 368 26.84 -8.29 10.23
CA ARG A 368 26.28 -9.62 10.52
C ARG A 368 24.84 -9.47 11.00
N VAL A 369 23.96 -10.31 10.47
CA VAL A 369 22.54 -10.35 10.81
C VAL A 369 22.33 -11.32 11.97
N TRP A 370 21.62 -10.84 12.99
CA TRP A 370 21.18 -11.58 14.15
C TRP A 370 19.66 -11.64 14.16
N ILE A 371 19.10 -12.81 14.39
CA ILE A 371 17.66 -13.07 14.34
C ILE A 371 17.26 -13.86 15.59
N ALA A 372 16.15 -13.48 16.22
CA ALA A 372 15.52 -14.29 17.25
C ALA A 372 14.60 -15.31 16.58
N ALA A 373 14.70 -16.57 16.97
CA ALA A 373 13.87 -17.63 16.43
C ALA A 373 13.56 -18.68 17.50
N ARG A 374 12.34 -19.22 17.45
CA ARG A 374 11.97 -20.46 18.12
C ARG A 374 12.80 -21.59 17.51
N VAL A 375 13.55 -22.31 18.33
CA VAL A 375 14.39 -23.43 17.84
C VAL A 375 14.07 -24.76 18.53
N ARG A 376 13.10 -24.76 19.45
CA ARG A 376 12.67 -25.93 20.23
C ARG A 376 11.25 -25.72 20.77
N PRO A 377 10.57 -26.78 21.24
CA PRO A 377 9.34 -26.66 22.01
C PRO A 377 9.45 -25.71 23.20
N ASN A 378 8.32 -25.08 23.55
CA ASN A 378 8.21 -24.21 24.73
C ASN A 378 8.14 -25.06 26.01
N GLU A 379 9.29 -25.60 26.42
CA GLU A 379 9.42 -26.34 27.67
C GLU A 379 10.03 -25.45 28.75
N THR A 380 9.28 -25.25 29.84
CA THR A 380 9.81 -24.69 31.09
C THR A 380 10.89 -25.63 31.60
N SER A 381 12.13 -25.14 31.69
CA SER A 381 13.27 -25.89 32.25
C SER A 381 12.91 -26.42 33.64
N ALA A 382 13.42 -27.60 34.03
CA ALA A 382 13.20 -28.15 35.36
C ALA A 382 13.64 -27.17 36.48
N PHE A 383 14.71 -26.41 36.24
CA PHE A 383 15.18 -25.35 37.14
C PHE A 383 14.20 -24.18 37.27
N CYS A 384 13.29 -23.95 36.33
CA CYS A 384 12.30 -22.87 36.40
C CYS A 384 10.92 -23.35 36.86
N ARG A 385 10.79 -24.62 37.26
CA ARG A 385 9.52 -25.19 37.75
C ARG A 385 9.39 -25.00 39.26
N GLN A 386 8.15 -24.96 39.74
CA GLN A 386 7.83 -24.97 41.17
C GLN A 386 8.52 -26.16 41.85
N GLY A 387 9.16 -25.92 43.00
CA GLY A 387 9.92 -26.94 43.75
C GLY A 387 11.40 -27.07 43.34
N SER A 388 11.88 -26.26 42.39
CA SER A 388 13.30 -26.12 42.12
C SER A 388 14.02 -25.24 43.15
N SER A 389 15.35 -25.23 43.12
CA SER A 389 16.18 -24.31 43.91
C SER A 389 16.28 -22.89 43.32
N HIS A 390 15.55 -22.58 42.23
CA HIS A 390 15.53 -21.24 41.67
C HIS A 390 14.76 -20.30 42.60
N PRO A 391 15.39 -19.22 43.09
CA PRO A 391 14.68 -18.17 43.80
C PRO A 391 13.88 -17.40 42.75
N SER A 392 12.60 -17.72 42.61
CA SER A 392 11.68 -16.99 41.72
C SER A 392 11.23 -15.69 42.35
#